data_AF-S2R686-F1
#
_entry.id   AF-S2R686-F1
#
_cell.length_a   1.000
_cell.length_b   1.000
_cell.length_c   1.000
_cell.angle_alpha   90.00
_cell.angle_beta   90.00
_cell.angle_gamma   90.00
#
_symmetry.space_group_name_H-M   'P 1'
#
loop_
_entity.id
_entity.type
_entity.pdbx_description
1 polymer ?
#
loop_
_entity_poly.entity_id
_entity_poly.type
_entity_poly.pdbx_seq_one_letter_code
_entity_poly.pdbx_strand_id
1 'polypeptide(L)'
;MAEVQTPKQIVEKLDQYVIGQDDAKRAVAVALYNRYRRMQLSPKMQEEITPKNLLMIGPTGVGKTEIARRLAKIVEAPFVKVEATKFTEVGYVGRDVESMVRDLAETAVAMEEEKQFSKVRIRAEKEANKRLVKILVPAIRKEKNTNPMAEMMSMLQGMQNGKMPAGDDADAGGEVTDDIRNKRLSVAEQLEKGLLEDHEITVAVNDEKKGGGMGDMYGQMGIDLSDTIGALMPKKKVERTMTVKEAREIFIKEESDKLVNHADIYHDAIQSAENNGIIFIDEIDKIAAGNKHNSGEVSREGVQRDILPIVEGSQINTKY
;
A
#
# COMPACT_ATOMS: atom_id res chain seq x y z
N MET A 1 -1.30 19.78 0.16
CA MET A 1 -2.56 19.61 -0.57
C MET A 1 -2.30 20.00 -2.01
N ALA A 2 -2.72 19.18 -2.97
CA ALA A 2 -2.69 19.57 -4.37
C ALA A 2 -3.33 20.95 -4.55
N GLU A 3 -2.75 21.79 -5.41
CA GLU A 3 -3.24 23.14 -5.65
C GLU A 3 -4.71 23.08 -6.08
N VAL A 4 -5.57 23.82 -5.37
CA VAL A 4 -7.01 23.75 -5.58
C VAL A 4 -7.35 24.26 -6.96
N GLN A 5 -7.87 23.37 -7.79
CA GLN A 5 -8.17 23.70 -9.17
C GLN A 5 -9.59 24.23 -9.31
N THR A 6 -9.73 25.33 -10.05
CA THR A 6 -11.06 25.82 -10.44
C THR A 6 -11.73 24.84 -11.39
N PRO A 7 -13.08 24.83 -11.50
CA PRO A 7 -13.78 23.98 -12.44
C PRO A 7 -13.28 24.12 -13.89
N LYS A 8 -12.91 25.33 -14.31
CA LYS A 8 -12.34 25.59 -15.64
C LYS A 8 -11.00 24.89 -15.84
N GLN A 9 -10.09 25.00 -14.88
CA GLN A 9 -8.78 24.33 -14.95
C GLN A 9 -8.90 22.80 -14.94
N ILE A 10 -9.88 22.25 -14.21
CA ILE A 10 -10.15 20.80 -14.22
C ILE A 10 -10.62 20.37 -15.62
N VAL A 11 -11.55 21.12 -16.23
CA VAL A 11 -12.03 20.86 -17.60
C VAL A 11 -10.87 20.95 -18.60
N GLU A 12 -10.04 21.99 -18.56
CA GLU A 12 -8.88 22.17 -19.44
C GLU A 12 -7.87 21.01 -19.32
N LYS A 13 -7.65 20.47 -18.12
CA LYS A 13 -6.83 19.27 -17.93
C LYS A 13 -7.51 18.02 -18.48
N LEU A 14 -8.82 17.87 -18.31
CA LEU A 14 -9.58 16.74 -18.86
C LEU A 14 -9.60 16.77 -20.41
N ASP A 15 -9.60 17.97 -21.02
CA ASP A 15 -9.55 18.16 -22.47
C ASP A 15 -8.29 17.56 -23.11
N GLN A 16 -7.19 17.45 -22.36
CA GLN A 16 -5.95 16.82 -22.84
C GLN A 16 -6.06 15.29 -23.01
N TYR A 17 -7.07 14.67 -22.39
CA TYR A 17 -7.20 13.21 -22.36
C TYR A 17 -8.52 12.70 -22.93
N VAL A 18 -9.60 13.46 -22.82
CA VAL A 18 -10.94 13.08 -23.29
C VAL A 18 -11.39 14.11 -24.31
N ILE A 19 -11.72 13.68 -25.52
CA ILE A 19 -12.20 14.57 -26.58
C ILE A 19 -13.72 14.73 -26.47
N GLY A 20 -14.22 15.97 -26.48
CA GLY A 20 -15.66 16.28 -26.35
C GLY A 20 -16.21 15.99 -24.94
N GLN A 21 -17.49 15.61 -24.83
CA GLN A 21 -18.16 15.31 -23.55
C GLN A 21 -18.15 16.48 -22.55
N ASP A 22 -18.33 17.70 -23.05
CA ASP A 22 -18.18 18.94 -22.26
C ASP A 22 -19.11 19.01 -21.05
N ASP A 23 -20.34 18.52 -21.20
CA ASP A 23 -21.32 18.46 -20.12
C ASP A 23 -20.87 17.53 -18.99
N ALA A 24 -20.34 16.35 -19.34
CA ALA A 24 -19.83 15.40 -18.36
C ALA A 24 -18.59 15.96 -17.65
N LYS A 25 -17.65 16.57 -18.38
CA LYS A 25 -16.47 17.24 -17.81
C LYS A 25 -16.86 18.36 -16.86
N ARG A 26 -17.82 19.20 -17.25
CA ARG A 26 -18.32 20.29 -16.41
C ARG A 26 -19.00 19.75 -15.14
N ALA A 27 -19.83 18.72 -15.27
CA ALA A 27 -20.51 18.11 -14.13
C ALA A 27 -19.51 17.55 -13.10
N VAL A 28 -18.49 16.80 -13.55
CA VAL A 28 -17.46 16.28 -12.63
C VAL A 28 -16.61 17.37 -12.01
N ALA A 29 -16.24 18.40 -12.78
CA ALA A 29 -15.43 19.51 -12.28
C ALA A 29 -16.18 20.32 -11.21
N VAL A 30 -17.48 20.55 -11.40
CA VAL A 30 -18.34 21.23 -10.42
C VAL A 30 -18.54 20.37 -9.17
N ALA A 31 -18.78 19.06 -9.32
CA ALA A 31 -18.95 18.16 -8.18
C ALA A 31 -17.71 18.13 -7.28
N LEU A 32 -16.53 18.04 -7.90
CA LEU A 32 -15.25 18.06 -7.22
C LEU A 32 -14.97 19.40 -6.53
N TYR A 33 -15.24 20.52 -7.21
CA TYR A 33 -15.07 21.84 -6.62
C TYR A 33 -16.03 22.09 -5.45
N ASN A 34 -17.26 21.56 -5.52
CA ASN A 34 -18.19 21.62 -4.39
C ASN A 34 -17.68 20.83 -3.18
N ARG A 35 -16.96 19.72 -3.38
CA ARG A 35 -16.30 18.98 -2.31
C ARG A 35 -15.23 19.82 -1.61
N TYR A 36 -14.40 20.52 -2.38
CA TYR A 36 -13.46 21.49 -1.83
C TYR A 36 -14.17 22.61 -1.04
N ARG A 37 -15.24 23.19 -1.61
CA ARG A 37 -16.02 24.23 -0.93
C ARG A 37 -16.62 23.73 0.39
N ARG A 38 -17.09 22.47 0.44
CA ARG A 38 -17.59 21.85 1.67
C ARG A 38 -16.52 21.85 2.76
N MET A 39 -15.28 21.48 2.45
CA MET A 39 -14.18 21.46 3.43
C MET A 39 -13.84 22.85 4.01
N GLN A 40 -14.22 23.94 3.34
CA GLN A 40 -14.04 25.32 3.83
C GLN A 40 -15.15 25.76 4.80
N LEU A 41 -16.19 24.96 4.99
CA LEU A 41 -17.31 25.27 5.89
C LEU A 41 -17.02 24.79 7.32
N SER A 42 -17.82 25.23 8.28
CA SER A 42 -17.73 24.75 9.67
C SER A 42 -18.07 23.26 9.76
N PRO A 43 -17.52 22.50 10.73
CA PRO A 43 -17.75 21.06 10.85
C PRO A 43 -19.24 20.68 10.85
N LYS A 44 -20.07 21.45 11.56
CA LYS A 44 -21.53 21.25 11.58
C LYS A 44 -22.17 21.35 10.20
N MET A 45 -21.76 22.31 9.37
CA MET A 45 -22.28 22.46 8.00
C MET A 45 -21.73 21.38 7.07
N GLN A 46 -20.53 20.85 7.33
CA GLN A 46 -19.97 19.76 6.54
C GLN A 46 -20.77 18.47 6.68
N GLU A 47 -21.26 18.19 7.89
CA GLU A 47 -22.12 17.01 8.17
C GLU A 47 -23.48 17.11 7.45
N GLU A 48 -24.07 18.31 7.37
CA GLU A 48 -25.37 18.52 6.72
C GLU A 48 -25.30 18.47 5.17
N ILE A 49 -24.12 18.70 4.59
CA ILE A 49 -23.94 18.73 3.14
C ILE A 49 -23.44 17.37 2.64
N THR A 50 -24.32 16.63 1.99
CA THR A 50 -23.97 15.36 1.35
C THR A 50 -23.26 15.57 -0.01
N PRO A 51 -22.33 14.68 -0.39
CA PRO A 51 -21.72 14.70 -1.72
C PRO A 51 -22.77 14.61 -2.83
N LYS A 52 -22.54 15.32 -3.94
CA LYS A 52 -23.38 15.21 -5.14
C LYS A 52 -22.89 14.04 -6.00
N ASN A 53 -23.51 12.88 -5.82
CA ASN A 53 -23.26 11.71 -6.66
C ASN A 53 -23.64 12.00 -8.12
N LEU A 54 -22.90 11.41 -9.06
CA LEU A 54 -23.07 11.64 -10.49
C LEU A 54 -23.49 10.35 -11.19
N LEU A 55 -24.55 10.43 -11.99
CA LEU A 55 -24.96 9.37 -12.89
C LEU A 55 -24.60 9.75 -14.34
N MET A 56 -23.66 9.02 -14.95
CA MET A 56 -23.27 9.23 -16.35
C MET A 56 -24.05 8.29 -17.27
N ILE A 57 -24.84 8.86 -18.18
CA ILE A 57 -25.64 8.10 -19.15
C ILE A 57 -25.04 8.30 -20.55
N GLY A 58 -24.77 7.21 -21.24
CA GLY A 58 -24.28 7.23 -22.62
C GLY A 58 -23.88 5.84 -23.11
N PRO A 59 -23.61 5.65 -24.41
CA PRO A 59 -23.18 4.35 -24.94
C PRO A 59 -21.79 3.96 -24.40
N THR A 60 -21.40 2.71 -24.63
CA THR A 60 -20.04 2.24 -24.31
C THR A 60 -19.01 2.97 -25.19
N GLY A 61 -17.77 3.11 -24.70
CA GLY A 61 -16.67 3.68 -25.47
C GLY A 61 -16.63 5.22 -25.59
N VAL A 62 -17.63 5.97 -25.10
CA VAL A 62 -17.65 7.45 -25.18
C VAL A 62 -16.75 8.16 -24.17
N GLY A 63 -16.03 7.42 -23.32
CA GLY A 63 -15.07 7.99 -22.36
C GLY A 63 -15.57 8.18 -20.93
N LYS A 64 -16.74 7.64 -20.54
CA LYS A 64 -17.29 7.74 -19.16
C LYS A 64 -16.26 7.35 -18.08
N THR A 65 -15.69 6.14 -18.21
CA THR A 65 -14.67 5.63 -17.29
C THR A 65 -13.37 6.44 -17.36
N GLU A 66 -13.01 6.94 -18.53
CA GLU A 66 -11.77 7.71 -18.71
C GLU A 66 -11.87 9.09 -18.05
N ILE A 67 -13.02 9.76 -18.12
CA ILE A 67 -13.29 10.99 -17.38
C ILE A 67 -13.08 10.78 -15.89
N ALA A 68 -13.70 9.73 -15.31
CA ALA A 68 -13.59 9.45 -13.88
C ALA A 68 -12.15 9.10 -13.46
N ARG A 69 -11.46 8.25 -14.24
CA ARG A 69 -10.07 7.87 -13.98
C ARG A 69 -9.11 9.07 -14.06
N ARG A 70 -9.27 9.93 -15.06
CA ARG A 70 -8.42 11.12 -15.24
C ARG A 70 -8.70 12.15 -14.16
N LEU A 71 -9.97 12.34 -13.81
CA LEU A 71 -10.36 13.21 -12.70
C LEU A 71 -9.63 12.80 -11.41
N ALA A 72 -9.69 11.53 -11.03
CA ALA A 72 -9.02 11.03 -9.83
C ALA A 72 -7.50 11.30 -9.84
N LYS A 73 -6.83 11.08 -10.98
CA LYS A 73 -5.40 11.39 -11.12
C LYS A 73 -5.11 12.88 -11.01
N ILE A 74 -5.96 13.74 -11.58
CA ILE A 74 -5.77 15.19 -11.57
C ILE A 74 -5.83 15.76 -10.15
N VAL A 75 -6.68 15.18 -9.29
CA VAL A 75 -6.82 15.60 -7.88
C VAL A 75 -6.11 14.70 -6.88
N GLU A 76 -5.31 13.75 -7.34
CA GLU A 76 -4.59 12.81 -6.47
C GLU A 76 -5.53 12.11 -5.46
N ALA A 77 -6.70 11.69 -5.94
CA ALA A 77 -7.71 11.02 -5.14
C ALA A 77 -7.63 9.48 -5.27
N PRO A 78 -7.82 8.73 -4.17
CA PRO A 78 -8.01 7.28 -4.23
C PRO A 78 -9.17 6.93 -5.17
N PHE A 79 -8.96 5.95 -6.05
CA PHE A 79 -9.93 5.60 -7.09
C PHE A 79 -10.09 4.10 -7.25
N VAL A 80 -11.34 3.64 -7.22
CA VAL A 80 -11.71 2.25 -7.49
C VAL A 80 -12.77 2.18 -8.57
N LYS A 81 -12.58 1.26 -9.52
CA LYS A 81 -13.59 0.87 -10.51
C LYS A 81 -14.18 -0.48 -10.10
N VAL A 82 -15.49 -0.55 -9.96
CA VAL A 82 -16.25 -1.80 -9.79
C VAL A 82 -17.30 -1.94 -10.88
N GLU A 83 -17.67 -3.18 -11.20
CA GLU A 83 -18.79 -3.49 -12.09
C GLU A 83 -19.97 -3.94 -11.24
N ALA A 84 -21.14 -3.33 -11.43
CA ALA A 84 -22.32 -3.60 -10.60
C ALA A 84 -22.79 -5.06 -10.66
N THR A 85 -22.58 -5.72 -11.80
CA THR A 85 -22.95 -7.13 -12.03
C THR A 85 -22.20 -8.11 -11.14
N LYS A 86 -21.00 -7.77 -10.65
CA LYS A 86 -20.20 -8.61 -9.74
C LYS A 86 -20.89 -8.92 -8.41
N PHE A 87 -21.84 -8.08 -8.01
CA PHE A 87 -22.60 -8.25 -6.76
C PHE A 87 -23.88 -9.09 -6.96
N THR A 88 -24.25 -9.40 -8.21
CA THR A 88 -25.47 -10.17 -8.54
C THR A 88 -25.25 -11.68 -8.68
N GLU A 89 -24.00 -12.15 -8.70
CA GLU A 89 -23.69 -13.56 -8.93
C GLU A 89 -23.94 -14.38 -7.66
N VAL A 90 -25.13 -15.00 -7.61
CA VAL A 90 -25.55 -15.95 -6.57
C VAL A 90 -24.76 -17.25 -6.71
N GLY A 91 -23.62 -17.37 -6.03
CA GLY A 91 -22.91 -18.65 -5.99
C GLY A 91 -21.50 -18.59 -5.42
N TYR A 92 -21.39 -18.91 -4.13
CA TYR A 92 -20.14 -19.21 -3.41
C TYR A 92 -19.27 -17.99 -3.08
N VAL A 93 -19.54 -17.38 -1.91
CA VAL A 93 -18.74 -16.29 -1.33
C VAL A 93 -18.70 -15.04 -2.23
N GLY A 94 -19.87 -14.48 -2.52
CA GLY A 94 -19.98 -13.23 -3.28
C GLY A 94 -19.14 -12.13 -2.64
N ARG A 95 -18.47 -11.31 -3.46
CA ARG A 95 -17.81 -10.10 -2.96
C ARG A 95 -18.88 -9.22 -2.34
N ASP A 96 -18.73 -8.96 -1.06
CA ASP A 96 -19.51 -7.99 -0.29
C ASP A 96 -19.43 -6.61 -0.96
N VAL A 97 -20.55 -5.87 -1.03
CA VAL A 97 -20.57 -4.52 -1.61
C VAL A 97 -19.60 -3.61 -0.85
N GLU A 98 -19.41 -3.80 0.45
CA GLU A 98 -18.43 -3.06 1.24
C GLU A 98 -16.98 -3.26 0.77
N SER A 99 -16.69 -4.32 0.01
CA SER A 99 -15.36 -4.55 -0.58
C SER A 99 -14.91 -3.38 -1.46
N MET A 100 -15.82 -2.64 -2.10
CA MET A 100 -15.43 -1.47 -2.89
C MET A 100 -14.80 -0.35 -2.03
N VAL A 101 -15.23 -0.24 -0.77
CA VAL A 101 -14.68 0.75 0.18
C VAL A 101 -13.38 0.22 0.79
N ARG A 102 -13.28 -1.09 1.04
CA ARG A 102 -12.01 -1.71 1.47
C ARG A 102 -10.92 -1.57 0.39
N ASP A 103 -11.26 -1.84 -0.87
CA ASP A 103 -10.36 -1.64 -2.02
C ASP A 103 -9.93 -0.16 -2.16
N LEU A 104 -10.85 0.77 -1.84
CA LEU A 104 -10.57 2.20 -1.86
C LEU A 104 -9.60 2.60 -0.74
N ALA A 105 -9.79 2.07 0.47
CA ALA A 105 -8.88 2.28 1.59
C ALA A 105 -7.48 1.71 1.30
N GLU A 106 -7.38 0.52 0.70
CA GLU A 106 -6.11 -0.04 0.25
C GLU A 106 -5.41 0.85 -0.78
N THR A 107 -6.16 1.38 -1.74
CA THR A 107 -5.63 2.33 -2.73
C THR A 107 -5.13 3.62 -2.05
N ALA A 108 -5.86 4.13 -1.06
CA ALA A 108 -5.45 5.31 -0.31
C ALA A 108 -4.17 5.10 0.50
N VAL A 109 -4.03 3.93 1.13
CA VAL A 109 -2.82 3.56 1.87
C VAL A 109 -1.62 3.47 0.93
N ALA A 110 -1.75 2.79 -0.21
CA ALA A 110 -0.68 2.70 -1.19
C ALA A 110 -0.22 4.09 -1.69
N MET A 111 -1.17 5.00 -1.92
CA MET A 111 -0.86 6.38 -2.32
C MET A 111 -0.14 7.17 -1.23
N GLU A 112 -0.54 7.03 0.04
CA GLU A 112 0.11 7.74 1.15
C GLU A 112 1.48 7.12 1.49
N GLU A 113 1.64 5.80 1.41
CA GLU A 113 2.93 5.12 1.51
C GLU A 113 3.91 5.66 0.46
N GLU A 114 3.52 5.71 -0.82
CA GLU A 114 4.36 6.25 -1.89
C GLU A 114 4.79 7.70 -1.60
N LYS A 115 3.86 8.52 -1.10
CA LYS A 115 4.12 9.91 -0.74
C LYS A 115 5.07 10.05 0.44
N GLN A 116 4.92 9.25 1.50
CA GLN A 116 5.82 9.29 2.66
C GLN A 116 7.19 8.70 2.34
N PHE A 117 7.25 7.62 1.57
CA PHE A 117 8.50 6.97 1.14
C PHE A 117 9.31 7.94 0.28
N SER A 118 8.65 8.68 -0.62
CA SER A 118 9.30 9.69 -1.45
C SER A 118 9.96 10.81 -0.62
N LYS A 119 9.37 11.20 0.53
CA LYS A 119 9.95 12.21 1.43
C LYS A 119 11.21 11.71 2.13
N VAL A 120 11.27 10.42 2.48
CA VAL A 120 12.41 9.83 3.19
C VAL A 120 13.43 9.17 2.28
N ARG A 121 13.15 9.04 0.97
CA ARG A 121 13.99 8.35 -0.02
C ARG A 121 15.46 8.74 0.04
N ILE A 122 15.76 10.05 0.13
CA ILE A 122 17.15 10.54 0.18
C ILE A 122 17.89 10.02 1.42
N ARG A 123 17.20 9.96 2.58
CA ARG A 123 17.78 9.43 3.82
C ARG A 123 17.90 7.91 3.77
N ALA A 124 16.86 7.24 3.28
CA ALA A 124 16.83 5.80 3.10
C ALA A 124 17.95 5.32 2.15
N GLU A 125 18.20 6.04 1.06
CA GLU A 125 19.29 5.75 0.12
C GLU A 125 20.67 5.85 0.77
N LYS A 126 20.89 6.84 1.64
CA LYS A 126 22.16 6.94 2.38
C LYS A 126 22.37 5.74 3.31
N GLU A 127 21.33 5.29 4.01
CA GLU A 127 21.41 4.11 4.87
C GLU A 127 21.55 2.81 4.07
N ALA A 128 20.84 2.70 2.94
CA ALA A 128 20.98 1.59 2.00
C ALA A 128 22.41 1.48 1.45
N ASN A 129 23.02 2.59 1.06
CA ASN A 129 24.41 2.62 0.60
C ASN A 129 25.39 2.22 1.71
N LYS A 130 25.18 2.66 2.96
CA LYS A 130 26.00 2.19 4.09
C LYS A 130 25.89 0.68 4.28
N ARG A 131 24.70 0.10 4.10
CA ARG A 131 24.49 -1.35 4.17
C ARG A 131 25.21 -2.07 3.02
N LEU A 132 25.13 -1.55 1.79
CA LEU A 132 25.87 -2.10 0.64
C LEU A 132 27.39 -2.08 0.86
N VAL A 133 27.94 -0.99 1.39
CA VAL A 133 29.37 -0.88 1.72
C VAL A 133 29.80 -1.97 2.70
N LYS A 134 28.97 -2.27 3.72
CA LYS A 134 29.27 -3.35 4.68
C LYS A 134 29.26 -4.74 4.04
N ILE A 135 28.41 -4.96 3.04
CA ILE A 135 28.31 -6.26 2.33
C ILE A 135 29.47 -6.44 1.35
N LEU A 136 29.83 -5.38 0.61
CA LEU A 136 30.96 -5.39 -0.32
C LEU A 136 32.32 -5.47 0.40
N VAL A 137 32.43 -4.85 1.59
CA VAL A 137 33.62 -4.87 2.43
C VAL A 137 33.26 -5.35 3.84
N PRO A 138 33.14 -6.69 4.03
CA PRO A 138 32.81 -7.28 5.32
C PRO A 138 33.94 -7.03 6.34
N ALA A 139 33.56 -6.87 7.62
CA ALA A 139 34.54 -6.78 8.70
C ALA A 139 35.17 -8.16 8.94
N ILE A 140 36.45 -8.19 9.36
CA ILE A 140 37.10 -9.44 9.73
C ILE A 140 36.43 -9.95 11.01
N ARG A 141 35.75 -11.10 10.93
CA ARG A 141 35.22 -11.79 12.11
C ARG A 141 36.41 -12.36 12.88
N LYS A 142 36.61 -11.93 14.13
CA LYS A 142 37.43 -12.72 15.07
C LYS A 142 36.68 -14.02 15.32
N GLU A 143 37.27 -15.16 14.97
CA GLU A 143 36.82 -16.45 15.49
C GLU A 143 36.88 -16.37 17.03
N LYS A 144 35.72 -16.20 17.67
CA LYS A 144 35.61 -16.50 19.09
C LYS A 144 35.70 -18.01 19.19
N ASN A 145 36.89 -18.49 19.55
CA ASN A 145 37.11 -19.86 19.95
C ASN A 145 36.48 -20.06 21.34
N THR A 146 35.15 -20.06 21.40
CA THR A 146 34.38 -20.27 22.64
C THR A 146 34.19 -21.75 22.87
N ASN A 147 34.81 -22.28 23.93
CA ASN A 147 34.57 -23.64 24.38
C ASN A 147 33.08 -23.83 24.70
N PRO A 148 32.41 -24.87 24.19
CA PRO A 148 30.97 -25.11 24.41
C PRO A 148 30.58 -25.15 25.90
N MET A 149 31.52 -25.56 26.77
CA MET A 149 31.31 -25.65 28.21
C MET A 149 31.32 -24.27 28.91
N ALA A 150 32.07 -23.29 28.39
CA ALA A 150 32.10 -21.93 28.93
C ALA A 150 30.81 -21.17 28.59
N GLU A 151 30.25 -21.43 27.40
CA GLU A 151 28.98 -20.87 26.95
C GLU A 151 27.80 -21.44 27.76
N MET A 152 27.81 -22.74 28.03
CA MET A 152 26.82 -23.38 28.91
C MET A 152 26.87 -22.87 30.35
N MET A 153 28.08 -22.65 30.90
CA MET A 153 28.24 -22.12 32.26
C MET A 153 27.79 -20.65 32.35
N SER A 154 28.06 -19.84 31.31
CA SER A 154 27.57 -18.46 31.21
C SER A 154 26.05 -18.37 31.04
N MET A 155 25.45 -19.31 30.31
CA MET A 155 23.99 -19.40 30.13
C MET A 155 23.29 -19.79 31.45
N LEU A 156 23.86 -20.74 32.19
CA LEU A 156 23.34 -21.21 33.47
C LEU A 156 23.42 -20.11 34.56
N GLN A 157 24.47 -19.28 34.51
CA GLN A 157 24.63 -18.12 35.39
C GLN A 157 23.68 -16.96 35.02
N GLY A 158 23.43 -16.74 33.72
CA GLY A 158 22.46 -15.73 33.24
C GLY A 158 21.02 -16.05 33.64
N MET A 159 20.67 -17.34 33.63
CA MET A 159 19.36 -17.84 34.03
C MET A 159 19.11 -17.72 35.55
N GLN A 160 20.17 -17.84 36.37
CA GLN A 160 20.10 -17.62 37.83
C GLN A 160 19.91 -16.14 38.19
N ASN A 161 20.32 -15.21 37.31
CA ASN A 161 20.20 -13.76 37.50
C ASN A 161 19.01 -13.13 36.73
N GLY A 162 18.07 -13.93 36.21
CA GLY A 162 16.85 -13.44 35.55
C GLY A 162 17.07 -12.71 34.23
N LYS A 163 18.23 -12.85 33.57
CA LYS A 163 18.50 -12.30 32.24
C LYS A 163 18.32 -13.38 31.19
N MET A 164 17.25 -13.31 30.39
CA MET A 164 17.18 -14.09 29.16
C MET A 164 18.24 -13.60 28.16
N PRO A 165 18.82 -14.50 27.35
CA PRO A 165 19.72 -14.10 26.27
C PRO A 165 18.94 -13.32 25.22
N ALA A 166 19.35 -12.07 25.01
CA ALA A 166 18.91 -11.28 23.86
C ALA A 166 19.40 -11.97 22.58
N GLY A 167 18.51 -12.12 21.62
CA GLY A 167 18.77 -12.80 20.35
C GLY A 167 19.94 -12.20 19.58
N ASP A 168 20.53 -13.04 18.73
CA ASP A 168 21.72 -12.81 17.91
C ASP A 168 21.68 -11.48 17.12
N ASP A 169 22.25 -10.42 17.70
CA ASP A 169 22.86 -9.33 16.93
C ASP A 169 24.24 -9.79 16.44
N ALA A 170 24.27 -10.48 15.30
CA ALA A 170 25.46 -11.04 14.67
C ALA A 170 26.47 -10.01 14.10
N ASP A 171 26.42 -8.72 14.50
CA ASP A 171 27.30 -7.65 13.98
C ASP A 171 27.97 -6.80 15.07
N ALA A 172 27.86 -7.15 16.36
CA ALA A 172 28.38 -6.31 17.44
C ALA A 172 29.86 -6.56 17.84
N GLY A 173 30.69 -7.20 17.00
CA GLY A 173 32.01 -7.69 17.47
C GLY A 173 33.18 -7.77 16.49
N GLY A 174 33.10 -7.25 15.27
CA GLY A 174 34.22 -7.24 14.32
C GLY A 174 35.21 -6.09 14.57
N GLU A 175 36.52 -6.37 14.61
CA GLU A 175 37.54 -5.31 14.61
C GLU A 175 37.60 -4.65 13.23
N VAL A 176 37.27 -3.36 13.16
CA VAL A 176 37.44 -2.55 11.95
C VAL A 176 38.85 -1.99 11.97
N THR A 177 39.78 -2.62 11.24
CA THR A 177 41.12 -2.08 11.03
C THR A 177 41.07 -0.80 10.17
N ASP A 178 42.08 0.06 10.29
CA ASP A 178 42.16 1.30 9.50
C ASP A 178 42.15 1.02 7.98
N ASP A 179 42.70 -0.11 7.54
CA ASP A 179 42.66 -0.55 6.14
C ASP A 179 41.23 -0.84 5.65
N ILE A 180 40.40 -1.47 6.49
CA ILE A 180 38.98 -1.75 6.16
C ILE A 180 38.20 -0.43 6.09
N ARG A 181 38.50 0.52 6.99
CA ARG A 181 37.87 1.85 6.97
C ARG A 181 38.19 2.58 5.67
N ASN A 182 39.45 2.57 5.23
CA ASN A 182 39.88 3.19 3.96
C ASN A 182 39.23 2.52 2.74
N LYS A 183 39.14 1.18 2.72
CA LYS A 183 38.43 0.45 1.66
C LYS A 183 36.95 0.79 1.61
N ARG A 184 36.28 0.89 2.77
CA ARG A 184 34.87 1.28 2.85
C ARG A 184 34.62 2.70 2.35
N LEU A 185 35.52 3.64 2.63
CA LEU A 185 35.44 5.01 2.11
C LEU A 185 35.52 5.03 0.57
N SER A 186 36.48 4.31 0.00
CA SER A 186 36.63 4.20 -1.46
C SER A 186 35.41 3.55 -2.12
N VAL A 187 34.90 2.46 -1.55
CA VAL A 187 33.69 1.79 -2.07
C VAL A 187 32.44 2.66 -1.93
N ALA A 188 32.31 3.42 -0.84
CA ALA A 188 31.21 4.36 -0.67
C ALA A 188 31.22 5.44 -1.77
N GLU A 189 32.39 5.99 -2.10
CA GLU A 189 32.52 6.96 -3.18
C GLU A 189 32.20 6.35 -4.56
N GLN A 190 32.61 5.11 -4.81
CA GLN A 190 32.28 4.39 -6.04
C GLN A 190 30.78 4.09 -6.16
N LEU A 191 30.10 3.73 -5.06
CA LEU A 191 28.65 3.54 -5.03
C LEU A 191 27.89 4.84 -5.25
N GLU A 192 28.36 5.95 -4.68
CA GLU A 192 27.76 7.28 -4.89
C GLU A 192 27.90 7.72 -6.36
N LYS A 193 29.01 7.36 -7.01
CA LYS A 193 29.24 7.58 -8.45
C LYS A 193 28.54 6.57 -9.37
N GLY A 194 27.86 5.55 -8.82
CA GLY A 194 27.18 4.51 -9.61
C GLY A 194 28.13 3.60 -10.39
N LEU A 195 29.37 3.41 -9.94
CA LEU A 195 30.38 2.62 -10.65
C LEU A 195 30.30 1.12 -10.37
N LEU A 196 29.51 0.71 -9.39
CA LEU A 196 29.41 -0.68 -8.92
C LEU A 196 28.03 -1.31 -9.16
N GLU A 197 27.15 -0.66 -9.92
CA GLU A 197 25.75 -1.09 -10.12
C GLU A 197 25.62 -2.51 -10.66
N ASP A 198 26.51 -2.89 -11.58
CA ASP A 198 26.48 -4.19 -12.26
C ASP A 198 27.17 -5.32 -11.47
N HIS A 199 27.77 -5.00 -10.31
CA HIS A 199 28.44 -6.01 -9.49
C HIS A 199 27.40 -6.93 -8.83
N GLU A 200 27.61 -8.25 -8.90
CA GLU A 200 26.73 -9.21 -8.23
C GLU A 200 27.06 -9.32 -6.74
N ILE A 201 26.03 -9.34 -5.91
CA ILE A 201 26.14 -9.56 -4.47
C ILE A 201 25.07 -10.54 -3.99
N THR A 202 25.43 -11.35 -2.99
CA THR A 202 24.47 -12.22 -2.30
C THR A 202 23.96 -11.50 -1.07
N VAL A 203 22.64 -11.29 -1.03
CA VAL A 203 21.97 -10.55 0.04
C VAL A 203 20.85 -11.39 0.66
N ALA A 204 20.76 -11.37 1.98
CA ALA A 204 19.64 -11.95 2.71
C ALA A 204 18.48 -10.94 2.71
N VAL A 205 17.48 -11.18 1.86
CA VAL A 205 16.29 -10.34 1.72
C VAL A 205 15.10 -11.03 2.37
N ASN A 206 14.16 -10.23 2.89
CA ASN A 206 12.90 -10.77 3.36
C ASN A 206 12.13 -11.34 2.17
N ASP A 207 11.74 -12.62 2.21
CA ASP A 207 10.93 -13.18 1.15
C ASP A 207 9.49 -12.69 1.30
N GLU A 208 9.06 -11.79 0.41
CA GLU A 208 7.66 -11.36 0.30
C GLU A 208 6.77 -12.41 -0.39
N LYS A 209 7.32 -13.55 -0.84
CA LYS A 209 6.46 -14.68 -1.23
C LYS A 209 5.69 -15.15 0.00
N LYS A 210 4.44 -14.66 0.12
CA LYS A 210 3.36 -15.33 0.86
C LYS A 210 3.53 -16.82 0.59
N GLY A 211 3.80 -17.60 1.64
CA GLY A 211 4.14 -19.01 1.56
C GLY A 211 3.06 -19.82 0.87
N GLY A 212 3.11 -19.88 -0.46
CA GLY A 212 2.35 -20.82 -1.26
C GLY A 212 2.90 -22.20 -1.00
N GLY A 213 2.12 -23.02 -0.29
CA GLY A 213 2.39 -24.45 -0.12
C GLY A 213 2.19 -24.99 1.30
N MET A 214 2.12 -24.15 2.33
CA MET A 214 1.90 -24.61 3.72
C MET A 214 0.63 -24.08 4.39
N GLY A 215 -0.10 -23.15 3.74
CA GLY A 215 -1.43 -22.71 4.19
C GLY A 215 -2.53 -23.71 3.83
N ASP A 216 -2.45 -24.33 2.64
CA ASP A 216 -3.47 -25.25 2.12
C ASP A 216 -3.60 -26.56 2.91
N MET A 217 -2.55 -26.99 3.62
CA MET A 217 -2.60 -28.22 4.42
C MET A 217 -3.30 -28.02 5.78
N TYR A 218 -3.29 -26.81 6.33
CA TYR A 218 -3.96 -26.47 7.58
C TYR A 218 -5.38 -25.93 7.38
N GLY A 219 -5.68 -25.33 6.22
CA GLY A 219 -7.04 -24.90 5.86
C GLY A 219 -8.06 -26.04 5.86
N GLN A 220 -7.63 -27.30 5.67
CA GLN A 220 -8.52 -28.47 5.74
C GLN A 220 -9.02 -28.79 7.17
N MET A 221 -8.41 -28.22 8.21
CA MET A 221 -8.84 -28.36 9.61
C MET A 221 -9.70 -27.20 10.12
N GLY A 222 -10.07 -26.23 9.27
CA GLY A 222 -11.03 -25.16 9.61
C GLY A 222 -10.53 -24.16 10.66
N ILE A 223 -9.22 -24.07 10.86
CA ILE A 223 -8.59 -23.15 11.80
C ILE A 223 -7.68 -22.20 11.01
N ASP A 224 -8.13 -20.95 10.84
CA ASP A 224 -7.33 -19.84 10.27
C ASP A 224 -6.26 -19.38 11.26
N LEU A 225 -5.30 -20.26 11.56
CA LEU A 225 -4.11 -19.93 12.34
C LEU A 225 -3.00 -19.34 11.45
N SER A 226 -3.23 -19.14 10.15
CA SER A 226 -2.21 -18.71 9.19
C SER A 226 -1.67 -17.31 9.49
N ASP A 227 -2.56 -16.36 9.79
CA ASP A 227 -2.17 -14.97 10.07
C ASP A 227 -1.53 -14.80 11.45
N THR A 228 -1.96 -15.58 12.45
CA THR A 228 -1.41 -15.53 13.81
C THR A 228 -0.08 -16.27 13.93
N ILE A 229 0.10 -17.41 13.24
CA ILE A 229 1.39 -18.11 13.16
C ILE A 229 2.38 -17.33 12.27
N GLY A 230 1.90 -16.69 11.19
CA GLY A 230 2.73 -15.86 10.32
C GLY A 230 3.33 -14.64 11.03
N ALA A 231 2.60 -14.07 12.00
CA ALA A 231 3.08 -12.98 12.84
C ALA A 231 4.07 -13.45 13.95
N LEU A 232 3.97 -14.70 14.39
CA LEU A 232 4.80 -15.29 15.46
C LEU A 232 6.09 -15.96 14.94
N MET A 233 6.13 -16.35 13.66
CA MET A 233 7.34 -16.90 13.05
C MET A 233 8.30 -15.78 12.59
N PRO A 234 9.60 -15.86 12.92
CA PRO A 234 10.57 -14.90 12.43
C PRO A 234 10.61 -14.96 10.90
N LYS A 235 10.49 -13.80 10.25
CA LYS A 235 10.57 -13.65 8.79
C LYS A 235 11.86 -14.34 8.31
N LYS A 236 11.74 -15.50 7.65
CA LYS A 236 12.90 -16.20 7.09
C LYS A 236 13.48 -15.33 5.99
N LYS A 237 14.69 -14.81 6.20
CA LYS A 237 15.46 -14.14 5.16
C LYS A 237 15.98 -15.21 4.20
N VAL A 238 15.76 -15.00 2.91
CA VAL A 238 16.25 -15.88 1.85
C VAL A 238 17.45 -15.20 1.22
N GLU A 239 18.56 -15.94 1.11
CA GLU A 239 19.73 -15.47 0.39
C GLU A 239 19.44 -15.51 -1.11
N ARG A 240 19.58 -14.35 -1.77
CA ARG A 240 19.47 -14.21 -3.22
C ARG A 240 20.68 -13.47 -3.75
N THR A 241 21.24 -13.96 -4.85
CA THR A 241 22.26 -13.25 -5.62
C THR A 241 21.57 -12.33 -6.61
N MET A 242 21.97 -11.06 -6.62
CA MET A 242 21.40 -10.02 -7.48
C MET A 242 22.44 -8.91 -7.69
N THR A 243 22.15 -7.98 -8.60
CA THR A 243 23.04 -6.83 -8.83
C THR A 243 22.99 -5.83 -7.66
N VAL A 244 24.05 -5.05 -7.48
CA VAL A 244 24.07 -3.93 -6.51
C VAL A 244 22.91 -2.98 -6.77
N LYS A 245 22.57 -2.73 -8.05
CA LYS A 245 21.44 -1.89 -8.44
C LYS A 245 20.10 -2.40 -7.89
N GLU A 246 19.82 -3.69 -8.07
CA GLU A 246 18.59 -4.31 -7.56
C GLU A 246 18.57 -4.34 -6.03
N ALA A 247 19.70 -4.70 -5.42
CA ALA A 247 19.83 -4.71 -3.97
C ALA A 247 19.65 -3.30 -3.36
N ARG A 248 20.12 -2.26 -4.05
CA ARG A 248 19.97 -0.86 -3.63
C ARG A 248 18.50 -0.48 -3.53
N GLU A 249 17.69 -0.74 -4.56
CA GLU A 249 16.26 -0.40 -4.52
C GLU A 249 15.51 -1.20 -3.43
N ILE A 250 15.86 -2.47 -3.21
CA ILE A 250 15.29 -3.27 -2.12
C ILE A 250 15.66 -2.68 -0.77
N PHE A 251 16.93 -2.33 -0.55
CA PHE A 251 17.35 -1.72 0.71
C PHE A 251 16.77 -0.33 0.92
N ILE A 252 16.60 0.47 -0.13
CA ILE A 252 15.89 1.75 -0.04
C ILE A 252 14.46 1.52 0.47
N LYS A 253 13.75 0.51 -0.06
CA LYS A 253 12.41 0.16 0.42
C LYS A 253 12.45 -0.27 1.91
N GLU A 254 13.36 -1.18 2.28
CA GLU A 254 13.49 -1.66 3.66
C GLU A 254 13.88 -0.55 4.65
N GLU A 255 14.77 0.36 4.28
CA GLU A 255 15.15 1.49 5.15
C GLU A 255 14.07 2.58 5.16
N SER A 256 13.32 2.79 4.07
CA SER A 256 12.17 3.70 4.05
C SER A 256 11.08 3.23 5.02
N ASP A 257 10.77 1.93 5.02
CA ASP A 257 9.79 1.30 5.91
C ASP A 257 10.11 1.56 7.39
N LYS A 258 11.39 1.52 7.78
CA LYS A 258 11.83 1.84 9.15
C LYS A 258 11.76 3.33 9.51
N LEU A 259 11.84 4.21 8.51
CA LEU A 259 11.90 5.66 8.71
C LEU A 259 10.52 6.32 8.76
N VAL A 260 9.49 5.64 8.26
CA VAL A 260 8.12 6.14 8.28
C VAL A 260 7.35 5.67 9.51
N ASN A 261 6.30 6.41 9.85
CA ASN A 261 5.34 6.01 10.86
C ASN A 261 4.08 5.46 10.18
N HIS A 262 3.86 4.15 10.27
CA HIS A 262 2.68 3.51 9.67
C HIS A 262 1.35 4.00 10.29
N ALA A 263 1.33 4.39 11.56
CA ALA A 263 0.11 4.91 12.18
C ALA A 263 -0.34 6.23 11.52
N ASP A 264 0.62 7.12 11.21
CA ASP A 264 0.34 8.37 10.52
C ASP A 264 -0.10 8.11 9.07
N ILE A 265 0.53 7.14 8.40
CA ILE A 265 0.14 6.71 7.04
C ILE A 265 -1.31 6.22 7.02
N TYR A 266 -1.69 5.33 7.94
CA TYR A 266 -3.05 4.80 7.98
C TYR A 266 -4.07 5.89 8.31
N HIS A 267 -3.74 6.77 9.26
CA HIS A 267 -4.60 7.91 9.60
C HIS A 267 -4.84 8.83 8.40
N ASP A 268 -3.77 9.27 7.74
CA ASP A 268 -3.83 10.17 6.57
C ASP A 268 -4.54 9.48 5.38
N ALA A 269 -4.33 8.17 5.19
CA ALA A 269 -4.97 7.38 4.15
C ALA A 269 -6.48 7.24 4.36
N ILE A 270 -6.93 6.95 5.59
CA ILE A 270 -8.35 6.89 5.95
C ILE A 270 -9.00 8.25 5.70
N GLN A 271 -8.38 9.33 6.17
CA GLN A 271 -8.87 10.69 5.90
C GLN A 271 -8.96 10.98 4.40
N SER A 272 -8.00 10.53 3.62
CA SER A 272 -8.00 10.69 2.15
C SER A 272 -9.12 9.89 1.49
N ALA A 273 -9.36 8.64 1.90
CA ALA A 273 -10.46 7.82 1.40
C ALA A 273 -11.83 8.43 1.70
N GLU A 274 -12.05 8.89 2.94
CA GLU A 274 -13.30 9.56 3.36
C GLU A 274 -13.51 10.89 2.63
N ASN A 275 -12.48 11.74 2.62
CA ASN A 275 -12.62 13.13 2.19
C ASN A 275 -12.36 13.35 0.72
N ASN A 276 -11.62 12.48 0.02
CA ASN A 276 -11.28 12.63 -1.40
C ASN A 276 -11.53 11.39 -2.25
N GLY A 277 -11.81 10.22 -1.67
CA GLY A 277 -12.00 8.98 -2.42
C GLY A 277 -13.12 9.03 -3.46
N ILE A 278 -12.94 8.28 -4.56
CA ILE A 278 -13.84 8.20 -5.70
C ILE A 278 -14.10 6.72 -6.04
N ILE A 279 -15.37 6.31 -6.00
CA ILE A 279 -15.81 4.99 -6.45
C ILE A 279 -16.57 5.15 -7.76
N PHE A 280 -16.13 4.44 -8.80
CA PHE A 280 -16.81 4.38 -10.09
C PHE A 280 -17.51 3.03 -10.23
N ILE A 281 -18.85 3.06 -10.19
CA ILE A 281 -19.69 1.89 -10.40
C ILE A 281 -20.09 1.84 -11.88
N ASP A 282 -19.48 0.93 -12.62
CA ASP A 282 -19.78 0.69 -14.04
C ASP A 282 -20.99 -0.24 -14.17
N GLU A 283 -21.70 -0.14 -15.29
CA GLU A 283 -22.85 -0.99 -15.64
C GLU A 283 -23.97 -1.01 -14.59
N ILE A 284 -24.19 0.09 -13.86
CA ILE A 284 -25.27 0.20 -12.87
C ILE A 284 -26.67 0.01 -13.47
N ASP A 285 -26.84 0.23 -14.77
CA ASP A 285 -28.07 -0.06 -15.49
C ASP A 285 -28.42 -1.56 -15.52
N LYS A 286 -27.43 -2.46 -15.36
CA LYS A 286 -27.64 -3.91 -15.38
C LYS A 286 -28.30 -4.46 -14.13
N ILE A 287 -28.22 -3.71 -13.03
CA ILE A 287 -28.85 -4.06 -11.75
C ILE A 287 -30.21 -3.37 -11.57
N ALA A 288 -30.65 -2.54 -12.53
CA ALA A 288 -31.99 -1.96 -12.54
C ALA A 288 -33.06 -3.04 -12.80
N ALA A 289 -34.21 -2.93 -12.14
CA ALA A 289 -35.36 -3.80 -12.39
C ALA A 289 -35.88 -3.60 -13.82
N GLY A 290 -36.22 -4.70 -14.50
CA GLY A 290 -36.87 -4.66 -15.81
C GLY A 290 -38.39 -4.60 -15.65
N ASN A 291 -39.12 -4.34 -16.74
CA ASN A 291 -40.60 -4.41 -16.74
C ASN A 291 -41.16 -5.86 -16.69
N LYS A 292 -40.36 -6.89 -16.34
CA LYS A 292 -40.75 -8.30 -16.44
C LYS A 292 -40.42 -9.05 -15.16
N HIS A 293 -41.44 -9.21 -14.30
CA HIS A 293 -41.46 -10.07 -13.12
C HIS A 293 -40.90 -11.48 -13.39
N ASN A 294 -39.59 -11.62 -13.23
CA ASN A 294 -38.85 -12.88 -13.31
C ASN A 294 -38.03 -13.04 -12.02
N SER A 295 -37.79 -14.28 -11.62
CA SER A 295 -37.12 -14.66 -10.36
C SER A 295 -35.72 -14.09 -10.14
N GLY A 296 -35.05 -13.56 -11.18
CA GLY A 296 -33.75 -12.88 -11.07
C GLY A 296 -33.82 -11.42 -10.63
N GLU A 297 -35.00 -10.80 -10.55
CA GLU A 297 -35.16 -9.39 -10.15
C GLU A 297 -34.83 -9.15 -8.67
N VAL A 298 -35.18 -10.09 -7.78
CA VAL A 298 -34.93 -9.98 -6.32
C VAL A 298 -33.43 -9.85 -6.02
N SER A 299 -32.58 -10.54 -6.79
CA SER A 299 -31.12 -10.47 -6.62
C SER A 299 -30.54 -9.14 -7.11
N ARG A 300 -31.08 -8.55 -8.18
CA ARG A 300 -30.60 -7.27 -8.73
C ARG A 300 -31.02 -6.08 -7.88
N GLU A 301 -32.26 -6.08 -7.39
CA GLU A 301 -32.73 -5.09 -6.41
C GLU A 301 -32.00 -5.23 -5.07
N GLY A 302 -31.64 -6.46 -4.67
CA GLY A 302 -30.79 -6.73 -3.52
C GLY A 302 -29.47 -5.94 -3.57
N VAL A 303 -28.77 -5.96 -4.71
CA VAL A 303 -27.54 -5.19 -4.90
C VAL A 303 -27.76 -3.68 -4.73
N GLN A 304 -28.86 -3.13 -5.25
CA GLN A 304 -29.15 -1.71 -5.06
C GLN A 304 -29.37 -1.36 -3.58
N ARG A 305 -30.04 -2.25 -2.83
CA ARG A 305 -30.25 -2.10 -1.39
C ARG A 305 -28.93 -2.18 -0.62
N ASP A 306 -28.02 -3.05 -1.05
CA ASP A 306 -26.71 -3.22 -0.42
C ASP A 306 -25.76 -2.06 -0.73
N ILE A 307 -25.91 -1.38 -1.89
CA ILE A 307 -25.15 -0.17 -2.25
C ILE A 307 -25.67 1.06 -1.49
N LEU A 308 -26.94 1.10 -1.12
CA LEU A 308 -27.56 2.29 -0.53
C LEU A 308 -26.85 2.81 0.75
N PRO A 309 -26.48 1.97 1.74
CA PRO A 309 -25.72 2.42 2.89
C PRO A 309 -24.40 3.10 2.54
N ILE A 310 -23.72 2.65 1.48
CA ILE A 310 -22.44 3.24 1.03
C ILE A 310 -22.65 4.65 0.47
N VAL A 311 -23.78 4.89 -0.21
CA VAL A 311 -24.11 6.17 -0.84
C VAL A 311 -24.69 7.16 0.17
N GLU A 312 -25.48 6.68 1.14
CA GLU A 312 -26.08 7.50 2.20
C GLU A 312 -25.10 7.84 3.34
N GLY A 313 -24.09 6.99 3.53
CA GLY A 313 -23.07 7.12 4.57
C GLY A 313 -23.21 6.04 5.61
N SER A 314 -22.23 5.15 5.67
CA SER A 314 -22.12 4.09 6.67
C SER A 314 -20.67 3.96 7.16
N GLN A 315 -20.49 3.32 8.31
CA GLN A 315 -19.17 2.93 8.80
C GLN A 315 -18.85 1.52 8.29
N ILE A 316 -17.69 1.37 7.65
CA ILE A 316 -17.21 0.10 7.11
C ILE A 316 -15.88 -0.23 7.77
N ASN A 317 -15.79 -1.44 8.32
CA ASN A 317 -14.57 -1.91 8.94
C ASN A 317 -13.53 -2.29 7.87
N THR A 318 -12.31 -1.80 8.05
CA THR A 318 -11.16 -2.15 7.22
C THR A 318 -10.06 -2.76 8.10
N LYS A 319 -8.97 -3.23 7.49
CA LYS A 319 -7.79 -3.73 8.21
C LYS A 319 -6.87 -2.62 8.75
N TYR A 320 -7.15 -1.37 8.40
CA TYR A 320 -6.40 -0.17 8.78
C TYR A 320 -7.14 0.60 9.87
#